data_AF-A0A4Q0AT74-F1
#
_entry.id   AF-A0A4Q0AT74-F1
#
_cell.length_a   1.000
_cell.length_b   1.000
_cell.length_c   1.000
_cell.angle_alpha   90.00
_cell.angle_beta   90.00
_cell.angle_gamma   90.00
#
_symmetry.space_group_name_H-M   'P 1'
#
loop_
_entity.id
_entity.type
_entity.pdbx_description
1 polymer ?
#
loop_
_entity_poly.entity_id
_entity_poly.type
_entity_poly.pdbx_seq_one_letter_code
_entity_poly.pdbx_strand_id
1 'polypeptide(L)'
;MKDFLKDNTQVREDILNQKLFFDLKEASALRGIHLKAFRSDVDVDGFDIIIDNNDDLLLKCQVKSRFDATTAYFDIHRVMLKPNHYVFAEFEFTAPVGCPSDYRGVIQIDGDVVENKIVTRYYYLDIYLLRAMELGIFKLTTQSQTKAEEILKDLRYGPIKSKEKISILQSLFFPVKDVQALLAIMGFHSEHHINLSYNILEVSKLVSGTTEKKYEKLVDRIPDMKGHWVYINEELEKLIHPSNRLTKVELNNNYFDRPPLQI
;
A
#
# COMPACT_ATOMS: atom_id res chain seq x y z
N MET A 1 15.48 24.71 18.17
CA MET A 1 15.32 24.54 16.71
C MET A 1 14.56 23.26 16.32
N LYS A 2 14.48 22.23 17.18
CA LYS A 2 13.58 21.08 16.97
C LYS A 2 12.07 21.42 17.06
N ASP A 3 11.72 22.56 17.67
CA ASP A 3 10.34 22.83 18.08
C ASP A 3 9.50 23.64 17.07
N PHE A 4 10.08 24.30 16.06
CA PHE A 4 9.28 25.19 15.19
C PHE A 4 8.29 24.46 14.27
N LEU A 5 8.54 23.18 13.96
CA LEU A 5 7.63 22.31 13.20
C LEU A 5 6.81 21.38 14.07
N LYS A 6 7.20 21.19 15.35
CA LYS A 6 6.50 20.27 16.24
C LYS A 6 5.12 20.80 16.60
N ASP A 7 5.04 22.10 16.90
CA ASP A 7 3.81 22.74 17.35
C ASP A 7 3.03 23.39 16.19
N ASN A 8 3.69 23.65 15.05
CA ASN A 8 3.05 24.19 13.85
C ASN A 8 2.70 23.09 12.85
N THR A 9 1.63 22.37 13.14
CA THR A 9 1.20 21.18 12.40
C THR A 9 0.90 21.47 10.93
N GLN A 10 0.27 22.60 10.62
CA GLN A 10 -0.07 22.98 9.26
C GLN A 10 1.17 23.29 8.41
N VAL A 11 2.09 24.11 8.93
CA VAL A 11 3.36 24.41 8.23
C VAL A 11 4.19 23.13 8.06
N ARG A 12 4.19 22.25 9.07
CA ARG A 12 4.85 20.95 8.98
C ARG A 12 4.27 20.11 7.84
N GLU A 13 2.95 19.96 7.78
CA GLU A 13 2.28 19.21 6.71
C GLU A 13 2.59 19.77 5.33
N ASP A 14 2.55 21.10 5.18
CA ASP A 14 2.87 21.76 3.91
C ASP A 14 4.32 21.51 3.49
N ILE A 15 5.28 21.63 4.40
CA ILE A 15 6.70 21.39 4.09
C ILE A 15 6.94 19.92 3.74
N LEU A 16 6.33 18.98 4.48
CA LEU A 16 6.47 17.54 4.20
C LEU A 16 5.86 17.16 2.85
N ASN A 17 4.71 17.74 2.49
CA ASN A 17 4.12 17.54 1.17
C ASN A 17 4.99 18.13 0.06
N GLN A 18 5.55 19.33 0.24
CA GLN A 18 6.48 19.92 -0.72
C GLN A 18 7.75 19.08 -0.87
N LYS A 19 8.29 18.55 0.24
CA LYS A 19 9.45 17.65 0.22
C LYS A 19 9.13 16.37 -0.54
N LEU A 20 7.98 15.74 -0.29
CA LEU A 20 7.52 14.57 -1.05
C LEU A 20 7.44 14.89 -2.55
N PHE A 21 6.86 16.02 -2.94
CA PHE A 21 6.77 16.40 -4.36
C PHE A 21 8.13 16.63 -4.99
N PHE A 22 9.04 17.30 -4.29
CA PHE A 22 10.40 17.49 -4.76
C PHE A 22 11.09 16.15 -4.97
N ASP A 23 11.04 15.27 -3.97
CA ASP A 23 11.68 13.96 -3.99
C ASP A 23 11.17 13.08 -5.13
N LEU A 24 9.86 12.97 -5.28
CA LEU A 24 9.26 12.17 -6.36
C LEU A 24 9.66 12.71 -7.74
N LYS A 25 9.61 14.04 -7.93
CA LYS A 25 9.98 14.67 -9.21
C LYS A 25 11.46 14.53 -9.51
N GLU A 26 12.33 14.69 -8.52
CA GLU A 26 13.77 14.50 -8.65
C GLU A 26 14.07 13.05 -9.06
N ALA A 27 13.50 12.07 -8.34
CA ALA A 27 13.69 10.65 -8.63
C ALA A 27 13.20 10.25 -10.03
N SER A 28 12.05 10.78 -10.48
CA SER A 28 11.56 10.55 -11.85
C SER A 28 12.37 11.28 -12.91
N ALA A 29 12.87 12.49 -12.62
CA ALA A 29 13.70 13.25 -13.56
C ALA A 29 15.03 12.54 -13.85
N LEU A 30 15.62 11.85 -12.87
CA LEU A 30 16.81 10.99 -13.07
C LEU A 30 16.57 9.88 -14.11
N ARG A 31 15.32 9.50 -14.36
CA ARG A 31 14.89 8.52 -15.36
C ARG A 31 14.42 9.16 -16.68
N GLY A 32 14.49 10.49 -16.79
CA GLY A 32 13.98 11.25 -17.93
C GLY A 32 12.45 11.33 -17.99
N ILE A 33 11.76 11.14 -16.87
CA ILE A 33 10.30 11.06 -16.81
C ILE A 33 9.73 12.30 -16.14
N HIS A 34 8.75 12.92 -16.78
CA HIS A 34 8.05 14.08 -16.25
C HIS A 34 6.87 13.66 -15.37
N LEU A 35 7.13 13.56 -14.06
CA LEU A 35 6.10 13.26 -13.07
C LEU A 35 5.37 14.55 -12.64
N LYS A 36 4.05 14.57 -12.83
CA LYS A 36 3.18 15.61 -12.30
C LYS A 36 2.67 15.17 -10.92
N ALA A 37 2.67 16.11 -9.99
CA ALA A 37 2.13 15.91 -8.64
C ALA A 37 1.32 17.15 -8.27
N PHE A 38 0.08 16.93 -7.84
CA PHE A 38 -0.88 17.97 -7.52
C PHE A 38 -1.46 17.74 -6.14
N ARG A 39 -1.76 18.82 -5.41
CA ARG A 39 -2.57 18.76 -4.18
C ARG A 39 -4.03 18.96 -4.54
N SER A 40 -4.93 18.24 -3.89
CA SER A 40 -6.36 18.53 -3.97
C SER A 40 -6.69 19.69 -3.02
N ASP A 41 -7.21 20.79 -3.55
CA ASP A 41 -7.68 21.91 -2.72
C ASP A 41 -9.03 21.61 -2.04
N VAL A 42 -9.72 20.55 -2.48
CA VAL A 42 -11.05 20.16 -1.98
C VAL A 42 -11.05 18.69 -1.55
N ASP A 43 -11.38 18.42 -0.29
CA ASP A 43 -11.51 17.08 0.29
C ASP A 43 -12.85 16.43 -0.11
N VAL A 44 -13.07 16.24 -1.42
CA VAL A 44 -14.31 15.65 -1.94
C VAL A 44 -14.28 14.12 -1.86
N ASP A 45 -13.09 13.55 -2.06
CA ASP A 45 -12.91 12.12 -2.40
C ASP A 45 -11.91 11.40 -1.49
N GLY A 46 -11.45 12.06 -0.41
CA GLY A 46 -10.64 11.45 0.64
C GLY A 46 -9.15 11.25 0.32
N PHE A 47 -8.67 11.83 -0.78
CA PHE A 47 -7.25 11.86 -1.16
C PHE A 47 -6.69 13.28 -1.05
N ASP A 48 -5.40 13.39 -0.75
CA ASP A 48 -4.73 14.67 -0.56
C ASP A 48 -3.94 15.10 -1.81
N ILE A 49 -3.42 14.13 -2.55
CA ILE A 49 -2.56 14.37 -3.71
C ILE A 49 -2.91 13.46 -4.90
N ILE A 50 -2.55 13.90 -6.10
CA ILE A 50 -2.60 13.13 -7.34
C ILE A 50 -1.20 13.08 -7.93
N ILE A 51 -0.74 11.90 -8.30
CA ILE A 51 0.53 11.66 -8.98
C ILE A 51 0.22 11.09 -10.37
N ASP A 52 0.82 11.65 -11.40
CA ASP A 52 0.51 11.35 -12.81
C ASP A 52 1.80 11.41 -13.65
N ASN A 53 2.09 10.35 -14.40
CA ASN A 53 3.25 10.30 -15.31
C ASN A 53 2.93 10.74 -16.75
N ASN A 54 1.70 11.16 -17.04
CA ASN A 54 1.16 11.51 -18.37
C ASN A 54 1.16 10.38 -19.40
N ASP A 55 1.41 9.16 -18.97
CA ASP A 55 1.46 8.00 -19.87
C ASP A 55 0.31 7.06 -19.52
N ASP A 56 0.54 6.21 -18.52
CA ASP A 56 -0.30 5.05 -18.24
C ASP A 56 -0.83 5.00 -16.80
N LEU A 57 -0.30 5.83 -15.89
CA LEU A 57 -0.64 5.75 -14.47
C LEU A 57 -0.99 7.11 -13.86
N LEU A 58 -2.22 7.19 -13.36
CA LEU A 58 -2.69 8.20 -12.42
C LEU A 58 -3.02 7.54 -11.09
N LEU A 59 -2.34 7.98 -10.03
CA LEU A 59 -2.50 7.49 -8.67
C LEU A 59 -2.99 8.61 -7.75
N LYS A 60 -4.11 8.38 -7.08
CA LYS A 60 -4.62 9.28 -6.04
C LYS A 60 -4.14 8.78 -4.68
N CYS A 61 -3.48 9.64 -3.92
CA CYS A 61 -2.93 9.26 -2.62
C CYS A 61 -3.52 10.10 -1.49
N GLN A 62 -3.81 9.44 -0.38
CA GLN A 62 -3.97 10.09 0.90
C GLN A 62 -2.60 10.12 1.59
N VAL A 63 -2.22 11.26 2.16
CA VAL A 63 -0.93 11.46 2.80
C VAL A 63 -1.13 11.56 4.31
N LYS A 64 -0.35 10.78 5.05
CA LYS A 64 -0.30 10.83 6.51
C LYS A 64 1.08 11.25 6.94
N SER A 65 1.18 12.27 7.78
CA SER A 65 2.46 12.69 8.34
C SER A 65 2.56 12.31 9.81
N ARG A 66 3.76 11.91 10.22
CA ARG A 66 4.14 11.85 11.63
C ARG A 66 5.49 12.53 11.81
N PHE A 67 5.65 13.17 12.97
CA PHE A 67 6.91 13.77 13.42
C PHE A 67 7.34 13.23 14.80
N ASP A 68 6.51 12.35 15.37
CA ASP A 68 6.73 11.62 16.61
C ASP A 68 6.40 10.13 16.40
N ALA A 69 7.17 9.27 17.08
CA ALA A 69 7.05 7.81 16.94
C ALA A 69 5.83 7.22 17.69
N THR A 70 5.06 8.05 18.41
CA THR A 70 3.96 7.62 19.28
C THR A 70 2.66 7.32 18.52
N THR A 71 2.50 7.88 17.32
CA THR A 71 1.31 7.65 16.51
C THR A 71 1.34 6.24 15.91
N ALA A 72 0.56 5.34 16.50
CA ALA A 72 0.45 3.94 16.05
C ALA A 72 -0.69 3.71 15.05
N TYR A 73 -1.67 4.63 14.96
CA TYR A 73 -2.84 4.47 14.11
C TYR A 73 -3.09 5.71 13.26
N PHE A 74 -3.54 5.49 12.02
CA PHE A 74 -3.90 6.53 11.08
C PHE A 74 -5.31 6.30 10.53
N ASP A 75 -6.18 7.29 10.66
CA ASP A 75 -7.51 7.23 10.06
C ASP A 75 -7.46 7.67 8.60
N ILE A 76 -7.79 6.76 7.70
CA ILE A 76 -7.83 7.00 6.24
C ILE A 76 -9.25 6.82 5.73
N HIS A 77 -9.58 7.40 4.57
CA HIS A 77 -10.86 7.12 3.92
C HIS A 77 -10.89 5.68 3.40
N ARG A 78 -12.01 4.98 3.62
CA ARG A 78 -12.21 3.58 3.18
C ARG A 78 -11.88 3.36 1.71
N VAL A 79 -12.27 4.33 0.87
CA VAL A 79 -12.07 4.26 -0.59
C VAL A 79 -10.60 4.15 -0.98
N MET A 80 -9.66 4.59 -0.12
CA MET A 80 -8.22 4.52 -0.40
C MET A 80 -7.67 3.09 -0.46
N LEU A 81 -8.35 2.14 0.20
CA LEU A 81 -7.99 0.73 0.18
C LEU A 81 -9.05 -0.13 -0.51
N LYS A 82 -9.96 0.46 -1.30
CA LYS A 82 -10.85 -0.31 -2.16
C LYS A 82 -10.17 -0.62 -3.50
N PRO A 83 -10.35 -1.83 -4.05
CA PRO A 83 -9.83 -2.16 -5.37
C PRO A 83 -10.53 -1.32 -6.44
N ASN A 84 -9.88 -1.20 -7.60
CA ASN A 84 -10.53 -0.63 -8.78
C ASN A 84 -11.73 -1.50 -9.17
N HIS A 85 -12.84 -0.88 -9.61
CA HIS A 85 -14.05 -1.57 -10.05
C HIS A 85 -13.84 -2.54 -11.22
N TYR A 86 -12.71 -2.50 -11.92
CA TYR A 86 -12.35 -3.49 -12.94
C TYR A 86 -11.80 -4.80 -12.35
N VAL A 87 -11.23 -4.76 -11.14
CA VAL A 87 -10.55 -5.91 -10.52
C VAL A 87 -11.11 -6.27 -9.15
N PHE A 88 -12.29 -5.76 -8.78
CA PHE A 88 -12.84 -5.92 -7.43
C PHE A 88 -13.10 -7.40 -7.06
N ALA A 89 -13.51 -8.20 -8.03
CA ALA A 89 -13.85 -9.61 -7.83
C ALA A 89 -12.61 -10.44 -7.44
N GLU A 90 -11.45 -10.09 -7.99
CA GLU A 90 -10.16 -10.70 -7.69
C GLU A 90 -9.76 -10.47 -6.23
N PHE A 91 -10.28 -9.44 -5.58
CA PHE A 91 -10.11 -9.18 -4.14
C PHE A 91 -11.28 -9.69 -3.30
N GLU A 92 -12.14 -10.54 -3.86
CA GLU A 92 -13.32 -11.15 -3.22
C GLU A 92 -14.42 -10.14 -2.83
N PHE A 93 -14.46 -8.98 -3.47
CA PHE A 93 -15.58 -8.05 -3.32
C PHE A 93 -16.77 -8.56 -4.13
N THR A 94 -17.97 -8.53 -3.54
CA THR A 94 -19.18 -9.09 -4.16
C THR A 94 -19.81 -8.18 -5.21
N ALA A 95 -19.54 -6.88 -5.14
CA ALA A 95 -20.04 -5.89 -6.09
C ALA A 95 -19.06 -4.71 -6.20
N PRO A 96 -19.02 -4.01 -7.34
CA PRO A 96 -18.14 -2.85 -7.53
C PRO A 96 -18.64 -1.60 -6.79
N VAL A 97 -19.69 -1.69 -5.97
CA VAL A 97 -20.33 -0.51 -5.37
C VAL A 97 -19.37 0.19 -4.40
N GLY A 98 -19.08 1.46 -4.70
CA GLY A 98 -18.12 2.27 -3.97
C GLY A 98 -16.65 1.93 -4.24
N CYS A 99 -16.37 1.04 -5.19
CA CYS A 99 -15.02 0.83 -5.72
C CYS A 99 -14.68 1.97 -6.71
N PRO A 100 -13.50 2.58 -6.63
CA PRO A 100 -13.09 3.64 -7.55
C PRO A 100 -12.82 3.12 -8.98
N SER A 101 -12.77 4.03 -9.95
CA SER A 101 -12.25 3.77 -11.30
C SER A 101 -10.77 4.09 -11.47
N ASP A 102 -10.17 4.73 -10.47
CA ASP A 102 -8.77 5.12 -10.41
C ASP A 102 -7.98 4.24 -9.43
N TYR A 103 -6.66 4.28 -9.53
CA TYR A 103 -5.77 3.66 -8.56
C TYR A 103 -5.62 4.55 -7.33
N ARG A 104 -5.52 3.92 -6.16
CA ARG A 104 -5.45 4.59 -4.86
C ARG A 104 -4.43 3.95 -3.94
N GLY A 105 -3.80 4.79 -3.12
CA GLY A 105 -2.85 4.35 -2.10
C GLY A 105 -2.70 5.37 -0.98
N VAL A 106 -1.97 5.01 0.06
CA VAL A 106 -1.69 5.87 1.21
C VAL A 106 -0.20 5.97 1.39
N ILE A 107 0.31 7.20 1.42
CA ILE A 107 1.71 7.48 1.70
C ILE A 107 1.81 7.97 3.14
N GLN A 108 2.62 7.31 3.95
CA GLN A 108 3.01 7.81 5.25
C GLN A 108 4.38 8.48 5.13
N ILE A 109 4.48 9.73 5.59
CA ILE A 109 5.72 10.49 5.71
C ILE A 109 6.11 10.52 7.19
N ASP A 110 7.27 9.97 7.50
CA ASP A 110 7.88 10.05 8.82
C ASP A 110 9.04 11.06 8.76
N GLY A 111 8.80 12.25 9.29
CA GLY A 111 9.74 13.37 9.26
C GLY A 111 10.54 13.49 10.55
N ASP A 112 11.80 13.89 10.43
CA ASP A 112 12.66 14.27 11.54
C ASP A 112 13.53 15.47 11.14
N VAL A 113 14.11 16.16 12.13
CA VAL A 113 15.08 17.25 11.93
C VAL A 113 16.44 16.78 12.41
N VAL A 114 17.34 16.54 11.46
CA VAL A 114 18.73 16.15 11.69
C VAL A 114 19.62 17.25 11.13
N GLU A 115 20.50 17.82 11.96
CA GLU A 115 21.44 18.89 11.54
C GLU A 115 20.76 20.07 10.79
N ASN A 116 19.60 20.51 11.29
CA ASN A 116 18.77 21.56 10.69
C ASN A 116 18.24 21.26 9.27
N LYS A 117 18.27 19.99 8.85
CA LYS A 117 17.66 19.51 7.62
C LYS A 117 16.49 18.60 7.95
N ILE A 118 15.44 18.73 7.15
CA ILE A 118 14.30 17.81 7.23
C ILE A 118 14.70 16.52 6.52
N VAL A 119 14.69 15.44 7.28
CA VAL A 119 14.90 14.08 6.77
C VAL A 119 13.56 13.37 6.78
N THR A 120 13.22 12.73 5.67
CA THR A 120 11.96 12.01 5.49
C THR A 120 12.24 10.52 5.29
N ARG A 121 11.40 9.70 5.91
CA ARG A 121 11.24 8.28 5.58
C ARG A 121 9.83 8.08 5.05
N TYR A 122 9.70 7.27 4.01
CA TYR A 122 8.41 7.01 3.40
C TYR A 122 7.95 5.59 3.70
N TYR A 123 6.64 5.45 3.83
CA TYR A 123 5.97 4.16 3.88
C TYR A 123 4.75 4.20 2.99
N TYR A 124 4.33 3.04 2.50
CA TYR A 124 3.23 2.95 1.54
C TYR A 124 2.27 1.81 1.89
N LEU A 125 0.99 2.03 1.64
CA LEU A 125 -0.04 1.01 1.75
C LEU A 125 -1.06 1.21 0.64
N ASP A 126 -1.45 0.12 -0.02
CA ASP A 126 -2.60 0.06 -0.91
C ASP A 126 -3.34 -1.27 -0.75
N ILE A 127 -4.39 -1.47 -1.54
CA ILE A 127 -5.19 -2.70 -1.53
C ILE A 127 -4.38 -3.94 -1.96
N TYR A 128 -3.39 -3.80 -2.83
CA TYR A 128 -2.54 -4.91 -3.28
C TYR A 128 -1.65 -5.39 -2.14
N LEU A 129 -0.94 -4.47 -1.47
CA LEU A 129 -0.13 -4.80 -0.31
C LEU A 129 -0.97 -5.39 0.83
N LEU A 130 -2.16 -4.83 1.07
CA LEU A 130 -3.06 -5.36 2.09
C LEU A 130 -3.52 -6.79 1.76
N ARG A 131 -3.85 -7.07 0.50
CA ARG A 131 -4.18 -8.42 0.04
C ARG A 131 -2.98 -9.36 0.15
N ALA A 132 -1.78 -8.90 -0.18
CA ALA A 132 -0.57 -9.68 0.02
C ALA A 132 -0.34 -10.00 1.50
N MET A 133 -0.67 -9.10 2.43
CA MET A 133 -0.61 -9.37 3.87
C MET A 133 -1.65 -10.39 4.33
N GLU A 134 -2.88 -10.33 3.83
CA GLU A 134 -3.92 -11.33 4.14
C GLU A 134 -3.56 -12.72 3.60
N LEU A 135 -3.03 -12.76 2.38
CA LEU A 135 -2.43 -13.97 1.83
C LEU A 135 -1.10 -14.31 2.50
N GLY A 136 -0.65 -13.51 3.49
CA GLY A 136 0.63 -13.50 4.21
C GLY A 136 1.84 -13.87 3.37
N ILE A 137 1.93 -13.19 2.24
CA ILE A 137 3.14 -13.10 1.42
C ILE A 137 4.34 -12.65 2.26
N PHE A 138 4.09 -11.81 3.27
CA PHE A 138 5.08 -11.41 4.27
C PHE A 138 4.65 -11.88 5.65
N LYS A 139 5.62 -12.31 6.44
CA LYS A 139 5.39 -12.55 7.86
C LYS A 139 5.15 -11.22 8.58
N LEU A 140 3.92 -11.03 9.01
CA LEU A 140 3.53 -9.95 9.90
C LEU A 140 3.62 -10.38 11.37
N THR A 141 3.62 -9.40 12.29
CA THR A 141 3.30 -9.69 13.69
C THR A 141 1.87 -10.20 13.77
N THR A 142 1.54 -11.03 14.77
CA THR A 142 0.17 -11.54 14.95
C THR A 142 -0.87 -10.41 14.96
N GLN A 143 -0.57 -9.30 15.65
CA GLN A 143 -1.46 -8.14 15.67
C GLN A 143 -1.67 -7.53 14.29
N SER A 144 -0.61 -7.37 13.50
CA SER A 144 -0.70 -6.77 12.16
C SER A 144 -1.47 -7.71 11.22
N GLN A 145 -1.23 -9.02 11.30
CA GLN A 145 -1.96 -10.01 10.52
C GLN A 145 -3.46 -9.94 10.81
N THR A 146 -3.85 -10.02 12.09
CA THR A 146 -5.25 -9.89 12.51
C THR A 146 -5.85 -8.57 12.02
N LYS A 147 -5.09 -7.47 12.10
CA LYS A 147 -5.61 -6.16 11.67
C LYS A 147 -5.82 -6.08 10.16
N ALA A 148 -4.92 -6.65 9.36
CA ALA A 148 -5.06 -6.70 7.91
C ALA A 148 -6.33 -7.48 7.49
N GLU A 149 -6.56 -8.63 8.13
CA GLU A 149 -7.74 -9.47 7.90
C GLU A 149 -9.05 -8.76 8.29
N GLU A 150 -9.07 -8.10 9.46
CA GLU A 150 -10.21 -7.29 9.90
C GLU A 150 -10.54 -6.19 8.90
N ILE A 151 -9.53 -5.45 8.44
CA ILE A 151 -9.71 -4.34 7.49
C ILE A 151 -10.27 -4.88 6.17
N LEU A 152 -9.72 -5.96 5.60
CA LEU A 152 -10.24 -6.50 4.34
C LEU A 152 -11.65 -7.07 4.47
N LYS A 153 -11.95 -7.76 5.57
CA LYS A 153 -13.31 -8.24 5.85
C LYS A 153 -14.30 -7.07 5.93
N ASP A 154 -13.91 -6.01 6.63
CA ASP A 154 -14.72 -4.78 6.70
C ASP A 154 -14.85 -4.07 5.35
N LEU A 155 -13.80 -4.03 4.52
CA LEU A 155 -13.88 -3.45 3.18
C LEU A 155 -14.81 -4.24 2.25
N ARG A 156 -14.80 -5.59 2.34
CA ARG A 156 -15.63 -6.49 1.52
C ARG A 156 -17.11 -6.50 1.92
N TYR A 157 -17.40 -6.48 3.22
CA TYR A 157 -18.75 -6.73 3.75
C TYR A 157 -19.32 -5.57 4.57
N GLY A 158 -18.51 -4.59 4.91
CA GLY A 158 -18.92 -3.41 5.67
C GLY A 158 -19.68 -2.38 4.83
N PRO A 159 -20.00 -1.23 5.43
CA PRO A 159 -20.82 -0.20 4.80
C PRO A 159 -20.22 0.32 3.48
N ILE A 160 -21.11 0.63 2.53
CA ILE A 160 -20.77 1.10 1.18
C ILE A 160 -20.28 2.57 1.16
N LYS A 161 -20.47 3.33 2.25
CA LYS A 161 -20.27 4.78 2.28
C LYS A 161 -18.78 5.16 2.11
N SER A 162 -18.47 5.89 1.05
CA SER A 162 -17.10 6.29 0.68
C SER A 162 -16.43 7.27 1.64
N LYS A 163 -17.21 8.08 2.38
CA LYS A 163 -16.69 9.10 3.31
C LYS A 163 -16.31 8.55 4.69
N GLU A 164 -16.68 7.31 4.99
CA GLU A 164 -16.31 6.70 6.26
C GLU A 164 -14.80 6.44 6.31
N LYS A 165 -14.23 6.60 7.50
CA LYS A 165 -12.81 6.37 7.77
C LYS A 165 -12.60 5.00 8.41
N ILE A 166 -11.44 4.41 8.17
CA ILE A 166 -10.94 3.21 8.84
C ILE A 166 -9.60 3.51 9.48
N SER A 167 -9.36 2.92 10.64
CA SER A 167 -8.13 3.12 11.39
C SER A 167 -7.11 2.05 11.03
N ILE A 168 -5.95 2.49 10.52
CA ILE A 168 -4.87 1.64 10.02
C ILE A 168 -3.73 1.65 11.02
N LEU A 169 -3.31 0.46 11.44
CA LEU A 169 -2.12 0.29 12.27
C LEU A 169 -0.87 0.60 11.45
N GLN A 170 0.06 1.37 12.03
CA GLN A 170 1.27 1.85 11.36
C GLN A 170 2.13 0.71 10.81
N SER A 171 2.19 -0.44 11.49
CA SER A 171 2.94 -1.61 11.05
C SER A 171 2.40 -2.27 9.78
N LEU A 172 1.22 -1.87 9.30
CA LEU A 172 0.71 -2.27 8.00
C LEU A 172 1.30 -1.46 6.84
N PHE A 173 1.88 -0.28 7.10
CA PHE A 173 2.55 0.47 6.04
C PHE A 173 3.90 -0.16 5.70
N PHE A 174 4.10 -0.46 4.42
CA PHE A 174 5.34 -1.02 3.92
C PHE A 174 6.47 0.03 3.97
N PRO A 175 7.56 -0.22 4.73
CA PRO A 175 8.67 0.71 4.82
C PRO A 175 9.54 0.66 3.56
N VAL A 176 9.52 1.71 2.74
CA VAL A 176 10.38 1.79 1.55
C VAL A 176 11.77 2.30 1.92
N LYS A 177 12.80 1.80 1.23
CA LYS A 177 14.20 2.17 1.50
C LYS A 177 14.56 3.59 1.05
N ASP A 178 13.99 4.04 -0.06
CA ASP A 178 14.28 5.30 -0.71
C ASP A 178 13.11 5.72 -1.62
N VAL A 179 13.26 6.86 -2.28
CA VAL A 179 12.22 7.44 -3.15
C VAL A 179 12.05 6.64 -4.44
N GLN A 180 13.12 5.99 -4.95
CA GLN A 180 13.00 5.10 -6.11
C GLN A 180 12.14 3.89 -5.76
N ALA A 181 12.30 3.33 -4.55
CA ALA A 181 11.44 2.27 -4.05
C ALA A 181 10.00 2.72 -3.80
N LEU A 182 9.78 3.98 -3.39
CA LEU A 182 8.45 4.56 -3.31
C LEU A 182 7.78 4.63 -4.69
N LEU A 183 8.47 5.15 -5.71
CA LEU A 183 7.95 5.17 -7.07
C LEU A 183 7.63 3.76 -7.56
N ALA A 184 8.54 2.82 -7.35
CA ALA A 184 8.37 1.42 -7.74
C ALA A 184 7.13 0.79 -7.12
N ILE A 185 6.97 0.88 -5.79
CA ILE A 185 5.86 0.24 -5.08
C ILE A 185 4.50 0.89 -5.42
N MET A 186 4.51 2.17 -5.82
CA MET A 186 3.34 2.87 -6.36
C MET A 186 3.02 2.50 -7.82
N GLY A 187 3.88 1.72 -8.48
CA GLY A 187 3.72 1.31 -9.88
C GLY A 187 4.30 2.30 -10.90
N PHE A 188 4.96 3.37 -10.46
CA PHE A 188 5.62 4.31 -11.36
C PHE A 188 7.00 3.80 -11.79
N HIS A 189 7.45 4.30 -12.94
CA HIS A 189 8.81 4.09 -13.39
C HIS A 189 9.83 4.56 -12.34
N SER A 190 10.77 3.67 -12.04
CA SER A 190 11.87 3.91 -11.13
C SER A 190 13.10 3.13 -11.60
N GLU A 191 14.18 3.17 -10.83
CA GLU A 191 15.32 2.26 -10.99
C GLU A 191 14.98 0.79 -10.66
N HIS A 192 13.88 0.55 -9.95
CA HIS A 192 13.39 -0.77 -9.64
C HIS A 192 12.31 -1.17 -10.64
N HIS A 193 12.67 -2.08 -11.55
CA HIS A 193 11.73 -2.70 -12.45
C HIS A 193 10.95 -3.78 -11.69
N ILE A 194 9.74 -3.43 -11.25
CA ILE A 194 8.87 -4.34 -10.52
C ILE A 194 7.46 -4.39 -11.12
N ASN A 195 6.82 -5.55 -11.03
CA ASN A 195 5.43 -5.81 -11.44
C ASN A 195 4.61 -6.34 -10.25
N LEU A 196 4.79 -5.72 -9.09
CA LEU A 196 4.26 -6.21 -7.82
C LEU A 196 2.73 -6.37 -7.84
N SER A 197 2.02 -5.29 -8.20
CA SER A 197 0.55 -5.27 -8.23
C SER A 197 -0.02 -6.30 -9.20
N TYR A 198 0.66 -6.52 -10.34
CA TYR A 198 0.30 -7.56 -11.31
C TYR A 198 0.43 -8.95 -10.68
N ASN A 199 1.58 -9.27 -10.06
CA ASN A 199 1.78 -10.59 -9.48
C ASN A 199 0.84 -10.85 -8.28
N ILE A 200 0.57 -9.83 -7.46
CA ILE A 200 -0.42 -9.92 -6.38
C ILE A 200 -1.81 -10.17 -6.96
N LEU A 201 -2.16 -9.49 -8.05
CA LEU A 201 -3.45 -9.67 -8.73
C LEU A 201 -3.58 -11.08 -9.31
N GLU A 202 -2.54 -11.62 -9.94
CA GLU A 202 -2.56 -13.00 -10.47
C GLU A 202 -2.72 -14.04 -9.36
N VAL A 203 -1.98 -13.89 -8.25
CA VAL A 203 -2.19 -14.73 -7.07
C VAL A 203 -3.62 -14.59 -6.56
N SER A 204 -4.14 -13.35 -6.50
CA SER A 204 -5.49 -13.07 -6.03
C SER A 204 -6.55 -13.72 -6.92
N LYS A 205 -6.41 -13.72 -8.25
CA LYS A 205 -7.29 -14.43 -9.18
C LYS A 205 -7.32 -15.93 -8.91
N LEU A 206 -6.15 -16.55 -8.73
CA LEU A 206 -6.01 -17.98 -8.46
C LEU A 206 -6.74 -18.40 -7.18
N VAL A 207 -6.72 -17.56 -6.14
CA VAL A 207 -7.38 -17.85 -4.86
C VAL A 207 -8.85 -17.39 -4.79
N SER A 208 -9.24 -16.37 -5.54
CA SER A 208 -10.63 -15.86 -5.54
C SER A 208 -11.57 -16.74 -6.38
N GLY A 209 -11.03 -17.77 -7.05
CA GLY A 209 -11.81 -18.83 -7.70
C GLY A 209 -12.47 -18.39 -9.01
N THR A 210 -12.04 -17.30 -9.62
CA THR A 210 -12.64 -16.75 -10.84
C THR A 210 -11.78 -16.92 -12.09
N THR A 211 -12.51 -17.40 -13.11
CA THR A 211 -12.41 -17.25 -14.58
C THR A 211 -11.63 -18.20 -15.49
N GLU A 212 -10.53 -18.87 -15.13
CA GLU A 212 -9.84 -19.73 -16.14
C GLU A 212 -9.48 -21.16 -15.72
N LYS A 213 -9.26 -21.42 -14.42
CA LYS A 213 -9.01 -22.78 -13.90
C LYS A 213 -9.87 -23.02 -12.66
N LYS A 214 -10.71 -24.06 -12.70
CA LYS A 214 -11.41 -24.55 -11.51
C LYS A 214 -10.47 -25.48 -10.74
N TYR A 215 -10.04 -25.05 -9.57
CA TYR A 215 -9.33 -25.88 -8.60
C TYR A 215 -10.35 -26.50 -7.65
N GLU A 216 -10.30 -27.82 -7.45
CA GLU A 216 -11.20 -28.52 -6.53
C GLU A 216 -10.81 -28.28 -5.06
N LYS A 217 -9.51 -28.09 -4.79
CA LYS A 217 -8.97 -27.84 -3.44
C LYS A 217 -8.00 -26.65 -3.42
N LEU A 218 -7.81 -26.08 -2.22
CA LEU A 218 -6.84 -24.99 -2.00
C LEU A 218 -5.39 -25.43 -2.31
N VAL A 219 -5.03 -26.68 -1.99
CA VAL A 219 -3.70 -27.25 -2.30
C VAL A 219 -3.40 -27.27 -3.80
N ASP A 220 -4.42 -27.33 -4.66
CA ASP A 220 -4.23 -27.33 -6.11
C ASP A 220 -3.81 -25.95 -6.63
N ARG A 221 -4.06 -24.88 -5.85
CA ARG A 221 -3.68 -23.49 -6.17
C ARG A 221 -2.22 -23.20 -5.84
N ILE A 222 -1.65 -23.88 -4.85
CA ILE A 222 -0.28 -23.67 -4.34
C ILE A 222 0.79 -23.78 -5.45
N PRO A 223 0.78 -24.80 -6.33
CA PRO A 223 1.77 -24.92 -7.40
C PRO A 223 1.77 -23.71 -8.35
N ASP A 224 0.58 -23.25 -8.75
CA ASP A 224 0.41 -22.14 -9.70
C ASP A 224 0.75 -20.78 -9.08
N MET A 225 0.66 -20.66 -7.74
CA MET A 225 1.04 -19.45 -7.01
C MET A 225 2.55 -19.32 -6.77
N LYS A 226 3.30 -20.44 -6.73
CA LYS A 226 4.69 -20.47 -6.24
C LYS A 226 5.62 -19.52 -7.01
N GLY A 227 5.49 -19.44 -8.33
CA GLY A 227 6.32 -18.56 -9.17
C GLY A 227 6.08 -17.07 -8.88
N HIS A 228 4.82 -16.66 -8.89
CA HIS A 228 4.42 -15.28 -8.58
C HIS A 228 4.81 -14.90 -7.15
N TRP A 229 4.63 -15.80 -6.18
CA TRP A 229 4.98 -15.56 -4.79
C TRP A 229 6.48 -15.32 -4.57
N VAL A 230 7.33 -16.16 -5.18
CA VAL A 230 8.79 -16.00 -5.11
C VAL A 230 9.18 -14.65 -5.69
N TYR A 231 8.62 -14.31 -6.85
CA TYR A 231 8.87 -13.03 -7.52
C TYR A 231 8.44 -11.83 -6.64
N ILE A 232 7.23 -11.86 -6.07
CA ILE A 232 6.75 -10.81 -5.15
C ILE A 232 7.71 -10.61 -3.98
N ASN A 233 8.16 -11.71 -3.36
CA ASN A 233 9.09 -11.64 -2.23
C ASN A 233 10.44 -11.05 -2.64
N GLU A 234 10.99 -11.47 -3.79
CA GLU A 234 12.23 -10.92 -4.33
C GLU A 234 12.11 -9.44 -4.69
N GLU A 235 10.97 -9.01 -5.22
CA GLU A 235 10.71 -7.60 -5.52
C GLU A 235 10.66 -6.76 -4.26
N LEU A 236 9.90 -7.20 -3.26
CA LEU A 236 9.75 -6.42 -2.03
C LEU A 236 11.03 -6.38 -1.19
N GLU A 237 11.86 -7.42 -1.23
CA GLU A 237 13.21 -7.38 -0.65
C GLU A 237 14.09 -6.29 -1.28
N LYS A 238 13.91 -5.97 -2.57
CA LYS A 238 14.65 -4.89 -3.22
C LYS A 238 14.17 -3.51 -2.78
N LEU A 239 12.93 -3.38 -2.28
CA LEU A 239 12.28 -2.12 -1.96
C LEU A 239 12.29 -1.78 -0.47
N ILE A 240 12.38 -2.79 0.41
CA ILE A 240 12.24 -2.59 1.85
C ILE A 240 13.44 -1.85 2.44
N HIS A 241 13.19 -0.93 3.39
CA HIS A 241 14.25 -0.23 4.11
C HIS A 241 15.22 -1.22 4.81
N PRO A 242 16.56 -1.04 4.73
CA PRO A 242 17.54 -2.03 5.18
C PRO A 242 17.47 -2.42 6.67
N SER A 243 16.98 -1.51 7.52
CA SER A 243 16.79 -1.79 8.95
C SER A 243 15.59 -2.69 9.23
N ASN A 244 14.73 -2.94 8.23
CA ASN A 244 13.59 -3.82 8.31
C ASN A 244 13.91 -5.11 7.55
N ARG A 245 13.31 -6.22 7.98
CA ARG A 245 13.45 -7.50 7.29
C ARG A 245 12.07 -8.05 6.97
N LEU A 246 11.85 -8.39 5.71
CA LEU A 246 10.78 -9.30 5.34
C LEU A 246 11.23 -10.70 5.75
N THR A 247 10.46 -11.37 6.60
CA THR A 247 10.67 -12.80 6.79
C THR A 247 9.83 -13.50 5.73
N LYS A 248 10.50 -14.06 4.72
CA LYS A 248 9.87 -14.91 3.70
C LYS A 248 9.12 -16.05 4.40
N VAL A 249 7.91 -16.30 3.94
CA VAL A 249 7.16 -17.49 4.34
C VAL A 249 7.29 -18.51 3.20
N GLU A 250 7.76 -19.71 3.52
CA GLU A 250 7.66 -20.84 2.61
C GLU A 250 6.20 -21.28 2.52
N LEU A 251 5.72 -21.51 1.30
CA LEU A 251 4.42 -22.13 1.06
C LEU A 251 4.42 -23.54 1.67
N ASN A 252 3.82 -23.69 2.84
CA ASN A 252 3.44 -25.00 3.35
C ASN A 252 2.03 -25.35 2.86
N ASN A 253 1.72 -26.64 2.75
CA ASN A 253 0.42 -27.10 2.26
C ASN A 253 -0.77 -26.71 3.16
N ASN A 254 -0.50 -26.29 4.40
CA ASN A 254 -1.47 -25.94 5.45
C ASN A 254 -1.64 -24.41 5.60
N TYR A 255 -1.01 -23.63 4.73
CA TYR A 255 -0.91 -22.18 4.87
C TYR A 255 -2.28 -21.48 4.71
N PHE A 256 -3.16 -22.08 3.91
CA PHE A 256 -4.54 -21.63 3.71
C PHE A 256 -5.55 -22.37 4.61
N ASP A 257 -5.08 -23.28 5.45
CA ASP A 257 -5.90 -23.83 6.52
C ASP A 257 -5.98 -22.73 7.58
N ARG A 258 -6.96 -21.82 7.45
CA ARG A 258 -7.30 -20.90 8.53
C ARG A 258 -7.38 -21.71 9.82
N PRO A 259 -6.72 -21.30 10.92
CA PRO A 259 -7.03 -21.92 12.21
C PRO A 259 -8.54 -21.80 12.42
N PRO A 260 -9.23 -22.86 12.88
CA PRO A 260 -10.64 -22.75 13.19
C PRO A 260 -10.81 -21.56 14.14
N LEU A 261 -11.83 -20.73 13.86
CA LEU A 261 -12.29 -19.72 14.80
C LEU A 261 -12.44 -20.41 16.15
N GLN A 262 -11.56 -20.09 17.10
CA GLN A 262 -11.82 -20.43 18.49
C GLN A 262 -12.99 -19.54 18.90
N ILE A 263 -14.17 -20.18 18.98
CA ILE A 263 -15.38 -19.62 19.57
C ILE A 263 -15.14 -19.41 21.07
#